data_AF-A0A1Y2C5F7-F1
#
_entry.id   AF-A0A1Y2C5F7-F1
#
_cell.length_a   1.000
_cell.length_b   1.000
_cell.length_c   1.000
_cell.angle_alpha   90.00
_cell.angle_beta   90.00
_cell.angle_gamma   90.00
#
_symmetry.space_group_name_H-M   'P 1'
#
loop_
_entity.id
_entity.type
_entity.pdbx_description
1 polymer ?
#
loop_
_entity_poly.entity_id
_entity_poly.type
_entity_poly.pdbx_seq_one_letter_code
_entity_poly.pdbx_strand_id
1 'polypeptide(L)'
;MKATFWVMGSRIMEYPEVLLDAYQAGHEIGIHTFTHPHLPSLNDDQIIAELILTARAIYEVIGEYPRFFRPPFGDIDDRVRNLAKSMGLTAVLWDADSQDWDNVNNTTMSKIPGIFKAWMEKGMNYSISLEHDYWQDTASIAVDCMNILIDSGMIIIPLSECIGVSSVYNNNILQTFFESEIFTDRPKTHPSTRNTASSLVSSSTSFATSTTSNPTTTASVNVQAPQLKSSSVLSQASVIGVLIATMFFLLPDLFNDWS
;
A
#
# COMPACT_ATOMS: atom_id res chain seq x y z
N MET A 1 0.14 16.33 15.83
CA MET A 1 -0.71 15.14 15.74
C MET A 1 0.11 14.00 15.17
N LYS A 2 -0.07 12.79 15.68
CA LYS A 2 0.41 11.53 15.08
C LYS A 2 -0.81 10.63 14.88
N ALA A 3 -0.75 9.77 13.88
CA ALA A 3 -1.84 8.89 13.48
C ALA A 3 -1.29 7.50 13.13
N THR A 4 -2.19 6.55 12.90
CA THR A 4 -1.83 5.19 12.45
C THR A 4 -2.34 4.97 11.03
N PHE A 5 -1.43 4.70 10.09
CA PHE A 5 -1.74 4.38 8.71
C PHE A 5 -1.84 2.85 8.52
N TRP A 6 -2.91 2.42 7.86
CA TRP A 6 -3.15 1.01 7.52
C TRP A 6 -2.83 0.81 6.05
N VAL A 7 -1.62 0.34 5.77
CA VAL A 7 -1.05 0.40 4.42
C VAL A 7 -1.27 -0.89 3.63
N MET A 8 -1.58 -0.74 2.35
CA MET A 8 -1.68 -1.86 1.42
C MET A 8 -0.29 -2.22 0.87
N GLY A 9 0.07 -3.50 0.89
CA GLY A 9 1.38 -3.95 0.40
C GLY A 9 1.66 -3.55 -1.05
N SER A 10 0.66 -3.63 -1.94
CA SER A 10 0.78 -3.17 -3.33
C SER A 10 1.15 -1.69 -3.46
N ARG A 11 0.70 -0.83 -2.54
CA ARG A 11 1.04 0.61 -2.53
C ARG A 11 2.42 0.89 -1.97
N ILE A 12 2.89 0.09 -1.03
CA ILE A 12 4.29 0.18 -0.56
C ILE A 12 5.25 -0.14 -1.71
N MET A 13 4.92 -1.12 -2.54
CA MET A 13 5.75 -1.47 -3.70
C MET A 13 5.80 -0.37 -4.77
N GLU A 14 4.73 0.42 -4.89
CA GLU A 14 4.62 1.51 -5.86
C GLU A 14 5.22 2.82 -5.33
N TYR A 15 5.05 3.11 -4.04
CA TYR A 15 5.42 4.37 -3.38
C TYR A 15 6.13 4.12 -2.03
N PRO A 16 7.29 3.43 -2.02
CA PRO A 16 8.01 3.12 -0.78
C PRO A 16 8.47 4.39 -0.03
N GLU A 17 8.77 5.47 -0.74
CA GLU A 17 9.15 6.76 -0.16
C GLU A 17 8.04 7.37 0.70
N VAL A 18 6.76 7.21 0.30
CA VAL A 18 5.62 7.74 1.06
C VAL A 18 5.49 7.03 2.40
N LEU A 19 5.69 5.71 2.41
CA LEU A 19 5.70 4.93 3.65
C LEU A 19 6.85 5.38 4.57
N LEU A 20 8.05 5.58 4.00
CA LEU A 20 9.21 6.03 4.75
C LEU A 20 8.99 7.42 5.35
N ASP A 21 8.43 8.36 4.58
CA ASP A 21 8.11 9.71 5.04
C ASP A 21 7.09 9.69 6.19
N ALA A 22 6.03 8.89 6.09
CA ALA A 22 5.04 8.73 7.16
C ALA A 22 5.69 8.18 8.44
N TYR A 23 6.54 7.16 8.34
CA TYR A 23 7.25 6.59 9.48
C TYR A 23 8.25 7.59 10.09
N GLN A 24 9.04 8.29 9.29
CA GLN A 24 9.99 9.31 9.76
C GLN A 24 9.30 10.52 10.38
N ALA A 25 8.10 10.87 9.90
CA ALA A 25 7.23 11.83 10.53
C ALA A 25 6.61 11.31 11.85
N GLY A 26 6.92 10.08 12.30
CA GLY A 26 6.50 9.53 13.58
C GLY A 26 5.07 9.01 13.59
N HIS A 27 4.48 8.77 12.43
CA HIS A 27 3.22 8.04 12.33
C HIS A 27 3.45 6.55 12.53
N GLU A 28 2.42 5.87 12.98
CA GLU A 28 2.44 4.42 13.15
C GLU A 28 1.97 3.73 11.88
N ILE A 29 2.57 2.57 11.58
CA ILE A 29 2.25 1.80 10.39
C ILE A 29 1.69 0.44 10.79
N GLY A 30 0.52 0.10 10.27
CA GLY A 30 -0.13 -1.20 10.40
C GLY A 30 -0.49 -1.81 9.04
N ILE A 31 -0.83 -3.10 9.03
CA ILE A 31 -1.11 -3.84 7.79
C ILE A 31 -2.56 -3.63 7.34
N HIS A 32 -2.79 -3.42 6.04
CA HIS A 32 -4.12 -3.42 5.43
C HIS A 32 -4.23 -4.39 4.24
N THR A 33 -3.61 -5.57 4.37
CA THR A 33 -3.48 -6.59 3.31
C THR A 33 -2.68 -6.10 2.10
N PHE A 34 -2.41 -6.98 1.13
CA PHE A 34 -1.61 -6.66 -0.03
C PHE A 34 -2.46 -6.04 -1.15
N THR A 35 -3.63 -6.62 -1.42
CA THR A 35 -4.52 -6.24 -2.53
C THR A 35 -5.93 -5.80 -2.11
N HIS A 36 -6.20 -5.68 -0.80
CA HIS A 36 -7.52 -5.33 -0.25
C HIS A 36 -8.67 -6.34 -0.57
N PRO A 37 -8.46 -7.67 -0.47
CA PRO A 37 -9.53 -8.64 -0.67
C PRO A 37 -10.41 -8.79 0.57
N HIS A 38 -11.63 -9.31 0.39
CA HIS A 38 -12.49 -9.71 1.51
C HIS A 38 -11.95 -11.01 2.12
N LEU A 39 -11.23 -10.90 3.25
CA LEU A 39 -10.49 -12.03 3.85
C LEU A 39 -11.34 -13.29 4.12
N PRO A 40 -12.59 -13.21 4.64
CA PRO A 40 -13.42 -14.39 4.84
C PRO A 40 -13.72 -15.19 3.56
N SER A 41 -13.67 -14.56 2.38
CA SER A 41 -13.87 -15.22 1.08
C SER A 41 -12.66 -16.00 0.55
N LEU A 42 -11.49 -15.78 1.14
CA LEU A 42 -10.23 -16.39 0.71
C LEU A 42 -9.94 -17.71 1.42
N ASN A 43 -9.09 -18.56 0.83
CA ASN A 43 -8.52 -19.70 1.55
C ASN A 43 -7.37 -19.29 2.48
N ASP A 44 -6.88 -20.22 3.31
CA ASP A 44 -5.88 -19.92 4.34
C ASP A 44 -4.56 -19.41 3.77
N ASP A 45 -4.04 -20.04 2.70
CA ASP A 45 -2.79 -19.64 2.06
C ASP A 45 -2.88 -18.22 1.48
N GLN A 46 -4.04 -17.87 0.89
CA GLN A 46 -4.29 -16.53 0.37
C GLN A 46 -4.34 -15.48 1.49
N ILE A 47 -5.00 -15.77 2.61
CA ILE A 47 -5.02 -14.88 3.78
C ILE A 47 -3.60 -14.67 4.32
N ILE A 48 -2.84 -15.76 4.45
CA ILE A 48 -1.44 -15.69 4.91
C ILE A 48 -0.62 -14.84 3.95
N ALA A 49 -0.73 -15.05 2.63
CA ALA A 49 0.02 -14.28 1.64
C ALA A 49 -0.29 -12.78 1.72
N GLU A 50 -1.56 -12.40 1.83
CA GLU A 50 -2.00 -11.00 1.95
C GLU A 50 -1.38 -10.29 3.16
N LEU A 51 -1.29 -10.98 4.29
CA LEU A 51 -0.75 -10.43 5.54
C LEU A 51 0.79 -10.43 5.56
N ILE A 52 1.40 -11.55 5.17
CA ILE A 52 2.86 -11.74 5.19
C ILE A 52 3.56 -10.85 4.16
N LEU A 53 3.07 -10.78 2.91
CA LEU A 53 3.70 -9.97 1.87
C LEU A 53 3.66 -8.48 2.22
N THR A 54 2.58 -8.03 2.85
CA THR A 54 2.46 -6.64 3.32
C THR A 54 3.40 -6.37 4.49
N ALA A 55 3.45 -7.26 5.48
CA ALA A 55 4.41 -7.16 6.58
C ALA A 55 5.85 -7.13 6.08
N ARG A 56 6.17 -7.92 5.05
CA ARG A 56 7.50 -7.95 4.43
C ARG A 56 7.82 -6.63 3.74
N ALA A 57 6.90 -6.08 2.96
CA ALA A 57 7.08 -4.78 2.30
C ALA A 57 7.30 -3.65 3.33
N ILE A 58 6.57 -3.66 4.45
CA ILE A 58 6.80 -2.72 5.56
C ILE A 58 8.22 -2.87 6.10
N TYR A 59 8.64 -4.09 6.43
CA TYR A 59 9.98 -4.35 6.96
C TYR A 59 11.09 -3.90 6.00
N GLU A 60 10.94 -4.13 4.69
CA GLU A 60 11.95 -3.76 3.70
C GLU A 60 12.15 -2.24 3.57
N VAL A 61 11.12 -1.44 3.84
CA VAL A 61 11.19 0.02 3.74
C VAL A 61 11.64 0.67 5.06
N ILE A 62 11.07 0.24 6.19
CA ILE A 62 11.26 0.93 7.49
C ILE A 62 11.94 0.08 8.57
N GLY A 63 12.26 -1.19 8.29
CA GLY A 63 12.96 -2.08 9.23
C GLY A 63 12.10 -2.57 10.40
N GLU A 64 10.78 -2.33 10.38
CA GLU A 64 9.88 -2.64 11.49
C GLU A 64 9.00 -3.87 11.23
N TYR A 65 8.64 -4.56 12.32
CA TYR A 65 7.78 -5.74 12.28
C TYR A 65 6.40 -5.42 12.89
N PRO A 66 5.38 -5.08 12.08
CA PRO A 66 4.06 -4.69 12.59
C PRO A 66 3.36 -5.84 13.35
N ARG A 67 2.64 -5.50 14.42
CA ARG A 67 1.82 -6.45 15.20
C ARG A 67 0.31 -6.26 15.03
N PHE A 68 -0.11 -5.28 14.25
CA PHE A 68 -1.51 -4.96 14.03
C PHE A 68 -1.86 -4.96 12.54
N PHE A 69 -3.10 -5.34 12.25
CA PHE A 69 -3.69 -5.20 10.92
C PHE A 69 -5.13 -4.71 11.03
N ARG A 70 -5.62 -4.02 10.00
CA ARG A 70 -7.03 -3.69 9.82
C ARG A 70 -7.58 -4.53 8.67
N PRO A 71 -8.60 -5.38 8.89
CA PRO A 71 -9.18 -6.15 7.80
C PRO A 71 -9.93 -5.22 6.82
N PRO A 72 -9.77 -5.42 5.50
CA PRO A 72 -10.63 -4.82 4.49
C PRO A 72 -12.12 -4.98 4.84
N PHE A 73 -12.91 -3.94 4.57
CA PHE A 73 -14.36 -3.91 4.84
C PHE A 73 -14.76 -4.02 6.32
N GLY A 74 -13.79 -4.06 7.25
CA GLY A 74 -14.06 -4.28 8.67
C GLY A 74 -14.52 -5.70 9.00
N ASP A 75 -14.43 -6.64 8.05
CA ASP A 75 -14.98 -7.97 8.19
C ASP A 75 -13.91 -9.05 8.44
N ILE A 76 -14.17 -9.90 9.42
CA ILE A 76 -13.22 -10.91 9.90
C ILE A 76 -13.94 -12.04 10.64
N ASP A 77 -13.66 -13.28 10.25
CA ASP A 77 -14.17 -14.49 10.92
C ASP A 77 -13.13 -15.09 11.91
N ASP A 78 -13.51 -16.15 12.62
CA ASP A 78 -12.60 -16.82 13.57
C ASP A 78 -11.38 -17.45 12.88
N ARG A 79 -11.51 -17.87 11.62
CA ARG A 79 -10.41 -18.47 10.86
C ARG A 79 -9.35 -17.42 10.54
N VAL A 80 -9.75 -16.27 10.02
CA VAL A 80 -8.87 -15.13 9.77
C VAL A 80 -8.25 -14.64 11.08
N ARG A 81 -9.03 -14.53 12.18
CA ARG A 81 -8.47 -14.18 13.50
C ARG A 81 -7.40 -15.15 13.97
N ASN A 82 -7.63 -16.45 13.84
CA ASN A 82 -6.69 -17.48 14.29
C ASN A 82 -5.42 -17.50 13.43
N LEU A 83 -5.53 -17.32 12.12
CA LEU A 83 -4.38 -17.19 11.22
C LEU A 83 -3.58 -15.92 11.52
N ALA A 84 -4.23 -14.77 11.66
CA ALA A 84 -3.55 -13.53 12.03
C ALA A 84 -2.81 -13.68 13.38
N LYS A 85 -3.47 -14.26 14.37
CA LYS A 85 -2.87 -14.50 15.69
C LYS A 85 -1.67 -15.44 15.63
N SER A 86 -1.68 -16.47 14.78
CA SER A 86 -0.54 -17.37 14.62
C SER A 86 0.68 -16.67 14.01
N MET A 87 0.47 -15.55 13.31
CA MET A 87 1.51 -14.66 12.78
C MET A 87 1.86 -13.50 13.73
N GLY A 88 1.32 -13.50 14.96
CA GLY A 88 1.53 -12.42 15.94
C GLY A 88 0.77 -11.12 15.61
N LEU A 89 -0.22 -11.18 14.72
CA LEU A 89 -1.03 -10.03 14.32
C LEU A 89 -2.34 -9.96 15.10
N THR A 90 -2.72 -8.75 15.48
CA THR A 90 -4.00 -8.44 16.12
C THR A 90 -4.83 -7.54 15.22
N ALA A 91 -6.12 -7.87 15.03
CA ALA A 91 -7.03 -7.07 14.23
C ALA A 91 -7.43 -5.79 14.98
N VAL A 92 -7.50 -4.67 14.27
CA VAL A 92 -7.97 -3.38 14.79
C VAL A 92 -9.10 -2.87 13.91
N LEU A 93 -10.26 -2.69 14.53
CA LEU A 93 -11.45 -2.08 13.93
C LEU A 93 -11.58 -0.63 14.39
N TRP A 94 -12.76 -0.05 14.15
CA TRP A 94 -13.11 1.32 14.51
C TRP A 94 -14.49 1.34 15.18
N ASP A 95 -14.75 2.41 15.93
CA ASP A 95 -16.05 2.69 16.54
C ASP A 95 -16.64 4.03 16.07
N ALA A 96 -15.90 4.79 15.26
CA ALA A 96 -16.38 5.93 14.49
C ALA A 96 -15.99 5.81 13.01
N ASP A 97 -16.93 6.07 12.10
CA ASP A 97 -16.73 6.00 10.66
C ASP A 97 -17.00 7.37 10.02
N SER A 98 -15.98 7.97 9.42
CA SER A 98 -16.06 9.29 8.78
C SER A 98 -16.97 9.29 7.55
N GLN A 99 -17.23 8.12 6.95
CA GLN A 99 -17.93 7.93 5.68
C GLN A 99 -17.27 8.65 4.49
N ASP A 100 -15.98 8.98 4.60
CA ASP A 100 -15.20 9.64 3.53
C ASP A 100 -15.02 8.75 2.29
N TRP A 101 -15.12 7.43 2.45
CA TRP A 101 -15.12 6.46 1.37
C TRP A 101 -16.39 6.48 0.53
N ASP A 102 -17.51 6.97 1.08
CA ASP A 102 -18.82 6.92 0.41
C ASP A 102 -19.06 8.10 -0.54
N ASN A 103 -18.11 8.29 -1.46
CA ASN A 103 -18.24 9.22 -2.57
C ASN A 103 -19.23 8.72 -3.65
N VAL A 104 -19.75 7.49 -3.50
CA VAL A 104 -20.65 6.80 -4.46
C VAL A 104 -22.12 7.01 -4.09
N ASN A 105 -22.49 7.12 -2.81
CA ASN A 105 -23.88 7.35 -2.38
C ASN A 105 -24.20 8.79 -1.99
N ASN A 106 -23.59 9.78 -2.65
CA ASN A 106 -24.00 11.19 -2.54
C ASN A 106 -23.61 11.88 -1.21
N THR A 107 -22.61 11.35 -0.49
CA THR A 107 -21.89 12.11 0.55
C THR A 107 -20.89 13.02 -0.16
N THR A 108 -21.31 14.24 -0.48
CA THR A 108 -20.38 15.28 -0.95
C THR A 108 -19.32 15.50 0.11
N MET A 109 -18.05 15.61 -0.27
CA MET A 109 -16.92 15.83 0.65
C MET A 109 -17.15 16.97 1.66
N SER A 110 -17.97 17.96 1.28
CA SER A 110 -18.42 19.06 2.16
C SER A 110 -19.25 18.64 3.38
N LYS A 111 -19.83 17.43 3.40
CA LYS A 111 -20.62 16.89 4.52
C LYS A 111 -19.75 16.26 5.60
N ILE A 112 -18.55 15.78 5.25
CA ILE A 112 -17.66 15.05 6.17
C ILE A 112 -17.35 15.88 7.43
N PRO A 113 -17.02 17.19 7.36
CA PRO A 113 -16.84 18.01 8.56
C PRO A 113 -18.05 18.03 9.51
N GLY A 114 -19.27 17.89 8.96
CA GLY A 114 -20.50 17.80 9.76
C GLY A 114 -20.59 16.52 10.59
N ILE A 115 -20.01 15.41 10.12
CA ILE A 115 -19.95 14.14 10.85
C ILE A 115 -19.06 14.28 12.08
N PHE A 116 -17.89 14.91 11.93
CA PHE A 116 -16.97 15.18 13.04
C PHE A 116 -17.59 16.12 14.09
N LYS A 117 -18.29 17.18 13.66
CA LYS A 117 -19.06 18.04 14.58
C LYS A 117 -20.12 17.26 15.33
N ALA A 118 -20.86 16.39 14.64
CA ALA A 118 -21.89 15.58 15.26
C ALA A 118 -21.33 14.56 16.27
N TRP A 119 -20.10 14.08 16.10
CA TRP A 119 -19.43 13.26 17.12
C TRP A 119 -19.21 14.04 18.41
N MET A 120 -18.80 15.31 18.30
CA MET A 120 -18.53 16.18 19.46
C MET A 120 -19.82 16.58 20.17
N GLU A 121 -20.87 16.89 19.42
CA GLU A 121 -22.21 17.17 19.98
C GLU A 121 -22.78 15.95 20.75
N LYS A 122 -22.41 14.73 20.35
CA LYS A 122 -22.80 13.49 21.03
C LYS A 122 -21.91 13.12 22.23
N GLY A 123 -20.86 13.90 22.52
CA GLY A 123 -19.96 13.66 23.64
C GLY A 123 -19.02 12.47 23.45
N MET A 124 -18.57 12.22 22.22
CA MET A 124 -17.53 11.21 21.96
C MET A 124 -16.22 11.61 22.65
N ASN A 125 -15.70 10.75 23.52
CA ASN A 125 -14.51 11.04 24.33
C ASN A 125 -13.32 10.10 24.06
N TYR A 126 -13.56 8.91 23.49
CA TYR A 126 -12.53 7.95 23.10
C TYR A 126 -13.04 7.16 21.91
N SER A 127 -12.29 7.16 20.81
CA SER A 127 -12.68 6.48 19.60
C SER A 127 -11.46 6.20 18.74
N ILE A 128 -11.54 5.12 17.97
CA ILE A 128 -10.69 4.87 16.81
C ILE A 128 -11.54 5.24 15.59
N SER A 129 -11.17 6.29 14.87
CA SER A 129 -11.82 6.67 13.62
C SER A 129 -11.37 5.82 12.43
N LEU A 130 -12.30 5.54 11.52
CA LEU A 130 -12.01 5.11 10.16
C LEU A 130 -12.03 6.31 9.23
N GLU A 131 -10.93 6.47 8.50
CA GLU A 131 -10.69 7.47 7.46
C GLU A 131 -9.82 6.84 6.37
N HIS A 132 -9.80 7.45 5.18
CA HIS A 132 -9.09 6.95 4.01
C HIS A 132 -8.22 8.04 3.36
N ASP A 133 -6.95 7.72 3.13
CA ASP A 133 -5.94 8.56 2.48
C ASP A 133 -5.76 8.24 0.98
N TYR A 134 -6.63 7.38 0.42
CA TYR A 134 -6.49 6.89 -0.94
C TYR A 134 -6.89 7.91 -2.03
N TRP A 135 -7.85 8.78 -1.75
CA TRP A 135 -8.32 9.80 -2.69
C TRP A 135 -7.87 11.20 -2.25
N GLN A 136 -7.44 12.03 -3.21
CA GLN A 136 -7.01 13.40 -2.90
C GLN A 136 -8.10 14.21 -2.19
N ASP A 137 -9.36 14.02 -2.55
CA ASP A 137 -10.49 14.74 -1.96
C ASP A 137 -10.67 14.38 -0.48
N THR A 138 -10.51 13.10 -0.10
CA THR A 138 -10.60 12.65 1.29
C THR A 138 -9.41 13.13 2.11
N ALA A 139 -8.20 13.05 1.55
CA ALA A 139 -6.99 13.55 2.19
C ALA A 139 -7.05 15.08 2.44
N SER A 140 -7.61 15.84 1.49
CA SER A 140 -7.69 17.29 1.60
C SER A 140 -8.67 17.74 2.69
N ILE A 141 -9.78 17.03 2.89
CA ILE A 141 -10.76 17.37 3.93
C ILE A 141 -10.37 16.90 5.33
N ALA A 142 -9.47 15.91 5.43
CA ALA A 142 -9.03 15.36 6.71
C ALA A 142 -8.46 16.44 7.64
N VAL A 143 -7.70 17.41 7.12
CA VAL A 143 -7.14 18.51 7.91
C VAL A 143 -8.23 19.33 8.62
N ASP A 144 -9.30 19.69 7.89
CA ASP A 144 -10.43 20.44 8.46
C ASP A 144 -11.17 19.61 9.51
N CYS A 145 -11.30 18.31 9.27
CA CYS A 145 -11.95 17.38 10.20
C CYS A 145 -11.14 17.22 11.49
N MET A 146 -9.82 17.09 11.40
CA MET A 146 -8.93 17.02 12.56
C MET A 146 -8.96 18.32 13.38
N ASN A 147 -8.99 19.48 12.72
CA ASN A 147 -9.10 20.77 13.39
C ASN A 147 -10.40 20.89 14.20
N ILE A 148 -11.53 20.37 13.68
CA ILE A 148 -12.80 20.35 14.43
C ILE A 148 -12.66 19.58 15.75
N LEU A 149 -11.98 18.43 15.74
CA LEU A 149 -11.77 17.63 16.95
C LEU A 149 -10.86 18.38 17.94
N ILE A 150 -9.75 18.93 17.46
CA ILE A 150 -8.78 19.67 18.27
C ILE A 150 -9.43 20.91 18.91
N ASP A 151 -10.18 21.69 18.13
CA ASP A 151 -10.89 22.88 18.60
C ASP A 151 -12.00 22.54 19.61
N SER A 152 -12.53 21.32 19.53
CA SER A 152 -13.50 20.77 20.50
C SER A 152 -12.84 20.19 21.76
N GLY A 153 -11.50 20.27 21.87
CA GLY A 153 -10.73 19.82 23.02
C GLY A 153 -10.27 18.36 22.96
N MET A 154 -10.44 17.67 21.82
CA MET A 154 -9.87 16.34 21.64
C MET A 154 -8.37 16.40 21.38
N ILE A 155 -7.69 15.31 21.74
CA ILE A 155 -6.30 15.06 21.35
C ILE A 155 -6.32 13.90 20.38
N ILE A 156 -5.64 14.07 19.24
CA ILE A 156 -5.48 13.03 18.24
C ILE A 156 -4.13 12.36 18.46
N ILE A 157 -4.20 11.08 18.79
CA ILE A 157 -3.10 10.23 19.22
C ILE A 157 -3.05 8.99 18.32
N PRO A 158 -1.88 8.39 18.13
CA PRO A 158 -1.77 7.16 17.35
C PRO A 158 -2.31 5.97 18.16
N LEU A 159 -2.48 4.83 17.50
CA LEU A 159 -3.09 3.62 18.06
C LEU A 159 -2.40 3.19 19.35
N SER A 160 -1.07 3.14 19.40
CA SER A 160 -0.37 2.61 20.60
C SER A 160 -0.76 3.36 21.87
N GLU A 161 -0.86 4.68 21.79
CA GLU A 161 -1.28 5.54 22.89
C GLU A 161 -2.76 5.33 23.22
N CYS A 162 -3.61 5.23 22.19
CA CYS A 162 -5.04 4.98 22.34
C CYS A 162 -5.36 3.67 23.10
N ILE A 163 -4.64 2.58 22.78
CA ILE A 163 -4.89 1.25 23.38
C ILE A 163 -3.91 0.91 24.52
N GLY A 164 -3.02 1.83 24.88
CA GLY A 164 -2.09 1.67 26.01
C GLY A 164 -1.00 0.61 25.81
N VAL A 165 -0.47 0.45 24.59
CA VAL A 165 0.68 -0.43 24.30
C VAL A 165 1.93 0.39 24.03
N SER A 166 3.11 -0.17 24.29
CA SER A 166 4.38 0.56 24.12
C SER A 166 4.83 0.72 22.67
N SER A 167 4.29 -0.07 21.74
CA SER A 167 4.66 -0.05 20.32
C SER A 167 3.64 -0.84 19.48
N VAL A 168 3.41 -0.39 18.24
CA VAL A 168 2.71 -1.14 17.19
C VAL A 168 3.62 -2.11 16.41
N TYR A 169 4.89 -2.18 16.78
CA TYR A 169 5.91 -3.02 16.13
C TYR A 169 6.37 -4.15 17.06
N ASN A 170 7.58 -4.68 16.86
CA ASN A 170 8.15 -5.78 17.65
C ASN A 170 7.32 -7.08 17.58
N ASN A 171 6.92 -7.49 16.38
CA ASN A 171 6.33 -8.81 16.16
C ASN A 171 7.43 -9.88 15.99
N ASN A 172 7.79 -10.55 17.09
CA ASN A 172 8.85 -11.55 17.12
C ASN A 172 8.58 -12.78 16.24
N ILE A 173 7.30 -13.10 15.96
CA ILE A 173 6.93 -14.22 15.08
C ILE A 173 7.32 -13.87 13.64
N LEU A 174 6.93 -12.68 13.17
CA LEU A 174 7.32 -12.19 11.85
C LEU A 174 8.84 -12.01 11.73
N GLN A 175 9.49 -11.48 12.78
CA GLN A 175 10.94 -11.37 12.82
C GLN A 175 11.61 -12.73 12.61
N THR A 176 11.26 -13.71 13.45
CA THR A 176 11.82 -15.07 13.36
C THR A 176 11.55 -15.68 11.98
N PHE A 177 10.38 -15.45 11.42
CA PHE A 177 9.99 -15.96 10.11
C PHE A 177 10.80 -15.33 8.97
N PHE A 178 10.99 -14.00 8.96
CA PHE A 178 11.76 -13.30 7.93
C PHE A 178 13.27 -13.55 8.03
N GLU A 179 13.78 -13.84 9.23
CA GLU A 179 15.18 -14.22 9.47
C GLU A 179 15.44 -15.72 9.18
N SER A 180 14.40 -16.51 8.91
CA SER A 180 14.55 -17.93 8.63
C SER A 180 15.21 -18.19 7.26
N GLU A 181 15.87 -19.35 7.13
CA GLU A 181 16.50 -19.80 5.87
C GLU A 181 15.52 -19.92 4.69
N ILE A 182 14.20 -19.84 4.95
CA ILE A 182 13.16 -19.88 3.92
C ILE A 182 13.08 -18.56 3.15
N PHE A 183 13.42 -17.43 3.80
CA PHE A 183 13.33 -16.08 3.21
C PHE A 183 14.70 -15.43 2.96
N THR A 184 15.75 -15.88 3.63
CA THR A 184 17.10 -15.44 3.28
C THR A 184 17.58 -16.26 2.08
N ASP A 185 17.90 -15.59 0.98
CA ASP A 185 18.43 -16.16 -0.27
C ASP A 185 19.86 -16.75 -0.09
N ARG A 186 20.12 -17.42 1.03
CA ARG A 186 21.44 -17.99 1.35
C ARG A 186 21.51 -19.37 0.69
N PRO A 187 22.33 -19.55 -0.37
CA PRO A 187 22.58 -20.88 -0.89
C PRO A 187 23.24 -21.67 0.23
N LYS A 188 22.68 -22.83 0.59
CA LYS A 188 23.39 -23.82 1.40
C LYS A 188 24.65 -24.18 0.61
N THR A 189 25.81 -23.75 1.09
CA THR A 189 27.07 -24.35 0.67
C THR A 189 27.03 -25.80 1.14
N HIS A 190 26.57 -26.69 0.26
CA HIS A 190 26.73 -28.12 0.43
C HIS A 190 28.23 -28.40 0.60
N PRO A 191 28.64 -29.24 1.58
CA PRO A 191 30.03 -29.67 1.66
C PRO A 191 30.37 -30.39 0.35
N SER A 192 31.30 -29.83 -0.42
CA SER A 192 31.75 -30.44 -1.66
C SER A 192 32.53 -31.71 -1.34
N THR A 193 31.89 -32.87 -1.52
CA THR A 193 32.63 -34.11 -1.75
C THR A 193 33.33 -33.98 -3.10
N ARG A 194 34.64 -33.71 -3.03
CA ARG A 194 35.56 -33.58 -4.15
C ARG A 194 35.71 -34.94 -4.86
N ASN A 195 35.07 -35.09 -6.01
CA ASN A 195 35.39 -36.15 -6.97
C ASN A 195 35.97 -35.52 -8.25
N THR A 196 37.24 -35.81 -8.49
CA THR A 196 38.01 -35.57 -9.71
C THR A 196 37.45 -36.35 -10.90
N ALA A 197 37.22 -35.70 -12.03
CA ALA A 197 37.48 -36.24 -13.37
C ALA A 197 37.40 -35.16 -14.45
N SER A 198 38.23 -35.34 -15.47
CA SER A 198 38.73 -34.35 -16.43
C SER A 198 37.81 -33.97 -17.60
N SER A 199 38.03 -32.75 -18.09
CA SER A 199 38.11 -32.26 -19.49
C SER A 199 37.19 -32.85 -20.57
N LEU A 200 36.55 -31.97 -21.35
CA LEU A 200 36.84 -31.77 -22.78
C LEU A 200 36.08 -30.55 -23.36
N VAL A 201 36.57 -30.13 -24.52
CA VAL A 201 36.60 -28.77 -25.09
C VAL A 201 35.40 -28.43 -25.98
N SER A 202 35.18 -27.11 -26.07
CA SER A 202 34.42 -26.27 -27.01
C SER A 202 34.15 -26.77 -28.43
N SER A 203 33.04 -26.29 -29.02
CA SER A 203 33.08 -25.56 -30.30
C SER A 203 31.73 -24.92 -30.66
N SER A 204 31.80 -23.61 -30.94
CA SER A 204 30.85 -22.74 -31.60
C SER A 204 30.73 -23.00 -33.10
N THR A 205 29.57 -22.72 -33.72
CA THR A 205 29.49 -22.09 -35.07
C THR A 205 28.09 -21.56 -35.39
N SER A 206 28.09 -20.49 -36.19
CA SER A 206 27.01 -19.56 -36.49
C SER A 206 26.41 -19.77 -37.90
N PHE A 207 25.17 -19.31 -38.09
CA PHE A 207 24.53 -18.71 -39.29
C PHE A 207 24.81 -19.26 -40.72
N ALA A 208 23.74 -19.57 -41.48
CA ALA A 208 23.23 -18.73 -42.59
C ALA A 208 22.10 -19.38 -43.44
N THR A 209 21.14 -18.52 -43.76
CA THR A 209 20.11 -18.38 -44.81
C THR A 209 20.10 -19.29 -46.05
N SER A 210 18.89 -19.69 -46.51
CA SER A 210 18.50 -19.63 -47.94
C SER A 210 16.97 -19.65 -48.17
N THR A 211 16.57 -19.04 -49.29
CA THR A 211 15.26 -18.53 -49.71
C THR A 211 14.46 -19.46 -50.64
N THR A 212 13.23 -19.01 -51.00
CA THR A 212 12.34 -19.38 -52.15
C THR A 212 11.30 -20.48 -51.84
N SER A 213 10.03 -20.45 -52.26
CA SER A 213 9.24 -19.68 -53.25
C SER A 213 7.71 -19.89 -53.02
N ASN A 214 6.89 -18.89 -53.37
CA ASN A 214 5.41 -18.89 -53.50
C ASN A 214 4.96 -19.69 -54.77
N PRO A 215 3.65 -19.96 -55.10
CA PRO A 215 2.53 -19.01 -54.95
C PRO A 215 1.05 -19.52 -54.87
N THR A 216 0.13 -18.55 -54.70
CA THR A 216 -1.28 -18.44 -55.20
C THR A 216 -2.43 -19.29 -54.62
N THR A 217 -3.40 -18.64 -53.99
CA THR A 217 -4.79 -18.54 -54.52
C THR A 217 -5.64 -17.47 -53.82
N THR A 218 -6.38 -16.76 -54.67
CA THR A 218 -7.33 -15.64 -54.52
C THR A 218 -8.64 -16.01 -53.81
N ALA A 219 -9.20 -15.08 -53.02
CA ALA A 219 -10.62 -14.71 -53.08
C ALA A 219 -10.87 -13.36 -52.40
N SER A 220 -11.49 -12.46 -53.16
CA SER A 220 -11.86 -11.08 -52.86
C SER A 220 -13.32 -10.97 -52.43
N VAL A 221 -13.63 -10.11 -51.44
CA VAL A 221 -14.92 -9.42 -51.35
C VAL A 221 -14.68 -7.96 -50.94
N ASN A 222 -15.27 -7.07 -51.74
CA ASN A 222 -15.21 -5.62 -51.68
C ASN A 222 -16.56 -5.11 -51.14
N VAL A 223 -16.57 -4.25 -50.11
CA VAL A 223 -17.66 -3.29 -49.86
C VAL A 223 -17.07 -1.98 -49.34
N GLN A 224 -17.63 -0.90 -49.86
CA GLN A 224 -17.14 0.46 -49.99
C GLN A 224 -17.47 1.35 -48.77
N ALA A 225 -16.59 2.32 -48.53
CA ALA A 225 -16.65 3.33 -47.47
C ALA A 225 -17.70 4.44 -47.70
N PRO A 226 -17.89 5.30 -46.69
CA PRO A 226 -17.87 6.74 -46.95
C PRO A 226 -16.77 7.47 -46.15
N GLN A 227 -16.12 8.38 -46.86
CA GLN A 227 -15.18 9.39 -46.38
C GLN A 227 -15.90 10.51 -45.61
N LEU A 228 -15.22 11.17 -44.66
CA LEU A 228 -14.80 12.58 -44.79
C LEU A 228 -13.99 13.09 -43.56
N LYS A 229 -12.80 13.60 -43.89
CA LYS A 229 -12.10 14.80 -43.37
C LYS A 229 -11.42 14.78 -41.99
N SER A 230 -10.13 14.41 -42.06
CA SER A 230 -8.93 15.17 -41.64
C SER A 230 -9.07 16.30 -40.61
N SER A 231 -8.33 16.17 -39.51
CA SER A 231 -7.34 17.16 -39.07
C SER A 231 -6.26 16.47 -38.22
N SER A 232 -5.12 17.14 -38.13
CA SER A 232 -3.74 16.64 -38.11
C SER A 232 -3.18 16.23 -36.75
N VAL A 233 -2.12 15.43 -36.84
CA VAL A 233 -1.28 14.77 -35.83
C VAL A 233 -0.35 15.72 -35.08
N LEU A 234 0.03 15.30 -33.85
CA LEU A 234 1.25 15.53 -33.02
C LEU A 234 0.86 16.04 -31.63
N SER A 235 1.51 15.72 -30.52
CA SER A 235 2.49 14.72 -30.08
C SER A 235 2.64 14.98 -28.58
N GLN A 236 2.65 13.92 -27.77
CA GLN A 236 3.25 13.77 -26.44
C GLN A 236 3.45 15.02 -25.55
N ALA A 237 2.84 15.01 -24.36
CA ALA A 237 3.54 14.81 -23.07
C ALA A 237 2.59 15.13 -21.91
N SER A 238 1.93 14.11 -21.35
CA SER A 238 1.30 14.23 -20.04
C SER A 238 2.39 14.07 -18.99
N VAL A 239 2.78 15.16 -18.35
CA VAL A 239 3.52 15.11 -17.08
C VAL A 239 2.50 14.78 -16.00
N ILE A 240 2.30 13.50 -15.74
CA ILE A 240 1.61 13.02 -14.53
C ILE A 240 2.70 12.87 -13.47
N GLY A 241 2.84 13.91 -12.65
CA GLY A 241 3.57 13.83 -11.39
C GLY A 241 2.55 13.88 -10.26
N VAL A 242 2.15 12.72 -9.76
CA VAL A 242 1.37 12.58 -8.54
C VAL A 242 2.36 12.19 -7.44
N LEU A 243 2.82 13.21 -6.72
CA LEU A 243 3.43 13.10 -5.40
C LEU A 243 2.37 13.64 -4.44
N ILE A 244 1.69 12.75 -3.73
CA ILE A 244 0.65 13.10 -2.74
C ILE A 244 1.35 13.18 -1.38
N ALA A 245 1.56 14.40 -0.93
CA ALA A 245 1.92 14.76 0.43
C ALA A 245 0.89 15.77 0.94
N THR A 246 0.53 15.68 2.22
CA THR A 246 0.18 16.85 3.04
C THR A 246 0.67 16.54 4.46
N MET A 247 1.47 17.34 5.15
CA MET A 247 2.02 18.69 4.95
C MET A 247 3.43 18.73 5.56
N PHE A 248 4.39 19.31 4.85
CA PHE A 248 5.54 19.98 5.48
C PHE A 248 5.21 21.47 5.58
N PHE A 249 5.05 21.99 6.80
CA PHE A 249 5.33 23.40 7.07
C PHE A 249 6.81 23.48 7.45
N LEU A 250 7.63 24.02 6.55
CA LEU A 250 8.90 24.65 6.91
C LEU A 250 8.95 26.02 6.24
N LEU A 251 8.45 27.02 6.96
CA LEU A 251 9.12 28.31 7.00
C LEU A 251 9.21 28.71 8.47
N PRO A 252 10.42 28.70 9.01
CA PRO A 252 10.91 29.90 9.67
C PRO A 252 12.23 30.36 9.04
N ASP A 253 12.24 31.63 8.62
CA ASP A 253 13.37 32.54 8.52
C ASP A 253 14.75 31.98 8.08
N LEU A 254 15.12 32.28 6.84
CA LEU A 254 16.53 32.47 6.48
C LEU A 254 16.82 33.96 6.26
N PHE A 255 17.56 34.50 7.23
CA PHE A 255 18.27 35.77 7.17
C PHE A 255 19.29 35.81 6.01
N ASN A 256 19.39 37.01 5.44
CA ASN A 256 20.57 37.71 4.88
C ASN A 256 21.12 37.45 3.47
N ASP A 257 21.21 38.61 2.80
CA ASP A 257 22.22 39.14 1.88
C ASP A 257 22.53 38.36 0.62
N TRP A 258 22.23 38.97 -0.54
CA TRP A 258 23.25 39.47 -1.47
C TRP A 258 22.76 40.77 -2.13
N SER A 259 23.70 41.71 -2.25
CA SER A 259 23.69 43.07 -2.83
C SER A 259 23.02 43.24 -4.19
#